data_AF-A0A2S5EIR9-F1
#
_entry.id   AF-A0A2S5EIR9-F1
#
_cell.length_a   1.000
_cell.length_b   1.000
_cell.length_c   1.000
_cell.angle_alpha   90.00
_cell.angle_beta   90.00
_cell.angle_gamma   90.00
#
_symmetry.space_group_name_H-M   'P 1'
#
loop_
_entity.id
_entity.type
_entity.pdbx_description
1 polymer ?
#
loop_
_entity_poly.entity_id
_entity_poly.type
_entity_poly.pdbx_seq_one_letter_code
_entity_poly.pdbx_strand_id
1 'polypeptide(L)'
;MKKFLFSFLLVIFIFSITIFPQDVLKLVPSDSKAVVLINDLEGTYTDLKTVPTMKTLLLEPFNAELMISNLAQMYFNALKIDYESFLSNLNVDLSIFVQEPKENNYIFGFSVGPLENPQTFASDLDKLLEPLKDYGISFTPIYQSIGNQNYLVMVQNKEVYSSSEKGVTDFEEILPTKKGLYYRINTSDYQGEGYFYVKDGFLIGGGNGTAETEFIDKNFVKGPQEYPFLGSIFFTSGLIPKDLTNYADFINIIVDYKIVENLISLSQGVEANVDLTTSNGAMPTISNASNASYLKLKTDAKIDEIIPILNENNIKYKKTSENMMEFYIESEITNQNDETEILTNTFYVWKDEYLMLSQMKPDELQKLLNDKPKLSENELFQKLSERIGTGDVTYAFVDLTPIFQNYVPNLKGQYGLLLNVSSIEENKLKIDFIVQ
;
A
#
# COMPACT_ATOMS: atom_id res chain seq x y z
N MET A 1 -54.61 17.81 -14.02
CA MET A 1 -54.05 16.51 -14.47
C MET A 1 -52.59 16.59 -14.96
N LYS A 2 -52.18 17.53 -15.82
CA LYS A 2 -50.78 17.59 -16.32
C LYS A 2 -49.69 17.76 -15.24
N LYS A 3 -49.94 18.54 -14.17
CA LYS A 3 -48.99 18.69 -13.04
C LYS A 3 -48.86 17.44 -12.18
N PHE A 4 -49.95 16.67 -12.02
CA PHE A 4 -49.94 15.41 -11.27
C PHE A 4 -49.23 14.32 -12.05
N LEU A 5 -49.40 14.28 -13.38
CA LEU A 5 -48.67 13.36 -14.27
C LEU A 5 -47.17 13.67 -14.27
N PHE A 6 -46.78 14.94 -14.26
CA PHE A 6 -45.37 15.36 -14.19
C PHE A 6 -44.74 15.03 -12.84
N SER A 7 -45.42 15.28 -11.72
CA SER A 7 -44.95 14.87 -10.39
C SER A 7 -44.86 13.34 -10.25
N PHE A 8 -45.79 12.59 -10.84
CA PHE A 8 -45.74 11.12 -10.84
C PHE A 8 -44.59 10.58 -11.70
N LEU A 9 -44.33 11.19 -12.87
CA LEU A 9 -43.15 10.87 -13.69
C LEU A 9 -41.84 11.22 -12.99
N LEU A 10 -41.80 12.35 -12.26
CA LEU A 10 -40.63 12.75 -11.48
C LEU A 10 -40.37 11.78 -10.32
N VAL A 11 -41.44 11.30 -9.65
CA VAL A 11 -41.34 10.30 -8.59
C VAL A 11 -40.88 8.94 -9.15
N ILE A 12 -41.41 8.51 -10.31
CA ILE A 12 -40.89 7.31 -10.99
C ILE A 12 -39.43 7.50 -11.38
N PHE A 13 -39.04 8.68 -11.88
CA PHE A 13 -37.65 8.99 -12.24
C PHE A 13 -36.74 8.94 -11.00
N ILE A 14 -37.17 9.51 -9.87
CA ILE A 14 -36.44 9.49 -8.59
C ILE A 14 -36.35 8.07 -8.00
N PHE A 15 -37.39 7.24 -8.13
CA PHE A 15 -37.35 5.82 -7.71
C PHE A 15 -36.59 4.92 -8.69
N SER A 16 -36.45 5.29 -9.96
CA SER A 16 -35.62 4.56 -10.93
C SER A 16 -34.13 4.93 -10.89
N ILE A 17 -33.72 5.88 -10.05
CA ILE A 17 -32.31 6.27 -9.86
C ILE A 17 -31.71 5.62 -8.59
N THR A 18 -32.40 4.70 -7.92
CA THR A 18 -31.70 3.79 -6.99
C THR A 18 -30.97 2.71 -7.79
N ILE A 19 -29.94 3.12 -8.53
CA ILE A 19 -28.87 2.23 -8.98
C ILE A 19 -28.09 1.90 -7.71
N PHE A 20 -28.43 0.80 -7.05
CA PHE A 20 -27.60 0.24 -5.99
C PHE A 20 -26.44 -0.50 -6.70
N PRO A 21 -25.18 -0.05 -6.59
CA PRO A 21 -24.03 -0.80 -7.11
C PRO A 21 -23.69 -2.01 -6.21
N GLN A 22 -24.69 -2.81 -5.81
CA GLN A 22 -24.51 -3.87 -4.80
C GLN A 22 -25.17 -5.21 -5.15
N ASP A 23 -25.21 -5.58 -6.42
CA ASP A 23 -25.85 -6.84 -6.82
C ASP A 23 -24.91 -8.05 -6.84
N VAL A 24 -23.61 -7.87 -7.08
CA VAL A 24 -22.64 -8.99 -7.00
C VAL A 24 -22.42 -9.49 -5.57
N LEU A 25 -22.51 -8.59 -4.56
CA LEU A 25 -22.39 -8.95 -3.13
C LEU A 25 -23.56 -9.79 -2.62
N LYS A 26 -24.75 -9.67 -3.23
CA LYS A 26 -25.91 -10.54 -2.93
C LYS A 26 -25.67 -12.00 -3.32
N LEU A 27 -24.69 -12.26 -4.18
CA LEU A 27 -24.31 -13.60 -4.63
C LEU A 27 -23.17 -14.19 -3.80
N VAL A 28 -22.52 -13.39 -2.96
CA VAL A 28 -21.40 -13.83 -2.13
C VAL A 28 -21.94 -14.61 -0.93
N PRO A 29 -21.35 -15.77 -0.57
CA PRO A 29 -21.70 -16.47 0.66
C PRO A 29 -21.49 -15.60 1.91
N SER A 30 -22.49 -15.52 2.79
CA SER A 30 -22.43 -14.67 3.99
C SER A 30 -21.35 -15.11 4.99
N ASP A 31 -20.98 -16.40 4.97
CA ASP A 31 -19.95 -17.04 5.78
C ASP A 31 -18.52 -16.88 5.22
N SER A 32 -18.32 -16.06 4.19
CA SER A 32 -17.01 -15.85 3.57
C SER A 32 -16.00 -15.24 4.55
N LYS A 33 -14.81 -15.85 4.63
CA LYS A 33 -13.65 -15.39 5.41
C LYS A 33 -12.94 -14.22 4.76
N ALA A 34 -12.96 -14.13 3.44
CA ALA A 34 -12.46 -12.97 2.72
C ALA A 34 -13.43 -12.61 1.61
N VAL A 35 -13.66 -11.32 1.41
CA VAL A 35 -14.45 -10.78 0.32
C VAL A 35 -13.72 -9.57 -0.22
N VAL A 36 -13.50 -9.54 -1.53
CA VAL A 36 -12.98 -8.39 -2.27
C VAL A 36 -14.05 -8.00 -3.27
N LEU A 37 -14.45 -6.74 -3.28
CA LEU A 37 -15.32 -6.14 -4.28
C LEU A 37 -14.49 -5.16 -5.11
N ILE A 38 -14.56 -5.28 -6.42
CA ILE A 38 -14.11 -4.27 -7.36
C ILE A 38 -15.38 -3.70 -8.00
N ASN A 39 -15.72 -2.48 -7.62
CA ASN A 39 -16.86 -1.74 -8.12
C ASN A 39 -16.45 -1.02 -9.42
N ASP A 40 -17.13 -1.32 -10.53
CA ASP A 40 -16.74 -0.91 -11.89
C ASP A 40 -15.28 -1.31 -12.22
N LEU A 41 -15.09 -2.57 -12.63
CA LEU A 41 -13.77 -3.16 -12.88
C LEU A 41 -12.98 -2.40 -13.96
N GLU A 42 -13.59 -2.14 -15.12
CA GLU A 42 -12.96 -1.39 -16.22
C GLU A 42 -12.66 0.06 -15.80
N GLY A 43 -13.61 0.73 -15.16
CA GLY A 43 -13.45 2.10 -14.68
C GLY A 43 -12.35 2.22 -13.63
N THR A 44 -12.28 1.28 -12.70
CA THR A 44 -11.21 1.21 -11.68
C THR A 44 -9.84 1.06 -12.34
N TYR A 45 -9.70 0.15 -13.31
CA TYR A 45 -8.46 -0.01 -14.07
C TYR A 45 -8.08 1.28 -14.84
N THR A 46 -9.07 1.91 -15.48
CA THR A 46 -8.87 3.15 -16.23
C THR A 46 -8.44 4.30 -15.33
N ASP A 47 -9.07 4.44 -14.16
CA ASP A 47 -8.73 5.50 -13.23
C ASP A 47 -7.33 5.30 -12.62
N LEU A 48 -6.91 4.05 -12.34
CA LEU A 48 -5.55 3.75 -11.86
C LEU A 48 -4.46 4.24 -12.83
N LYS A 49 -4.71 4.22 -14.13
CA LYS A 49 -3.78 4.76 -15.15
C LYS A 49 -3.59 6.28 -15.06
N THR A 50 -4.50 6.99 -14.39
CA THR A 50 -4.41 8.45 -14.23
C THR A 50 -3.48 8.86 -13.09
N VAL A 51 -3.15 7.94 -12.19
CA VAL A 51 -2.32 8.21 -11.01
C VAL A 51 -0.86 8.40 -11.45
N PRO A 52 -0.23 9.58 -11.23
CA PRO A 52 1.08 9.91 -11.77
C PRO A 52 2.21 8.94 -11.40
N THR A 53 2.28 8.46 -10.17
CA THR A 53 3.27 7.46 -9.70
C THR A 53 3.14 6.13 -10.42
N MET A 54 1.93 5.59 -10.52
CA MET A 54 1.67 4.36 -11.27
C MET A 54 2.01 4.54 -12.75
N LYS A 55 1.65 5.69 -13.33
CA LYS A 55 1.98 6.03 -14.71
C LYS A 55 3.50 6.14 -14.96
N THR A 56 4.23 6.76 -14.04
CA THR A 56 5.68 7.01 -14.17
C THR A 56 6.50 5.76 -13.88
N LEU A 57 6.18 4.97 -12.84
CA LEU A 57 6.86 3.70 -12.54
C LEU A 57 6.81 2.73 -13.72
N LEU A 58 5.73 2.81 -14.49
CA LEU A 58 5.53 1.96 -15.66
C LEU A 58 6.35 2.40 -16.89
N LEU A 59 7.04 3.56 -16.84
CA LEU A 59 7.95 4.25 -17.79
C LEU A 59 7.58 4.27 -19.29
N GLU A 60 6.84 3.30 -19.78
CA GLU A 60 6.13 3.26 -21.04
C GLU A 60 4.80 2.49 -20.85
N PRO A 61 3.82 3.03 -20.10
CA PRO A 61 2.51 2.39 -19.95
C PRO A 61 1.90 2.05 -21.31
N PHE A 62 2.13 2.88 -22.34
CA PHE A 62 1.71 2.56 -23.70
C PHE A 62 2.40 1.32 -24.30
N ASN A 63 3.71 1.15 -24.15
CA ASN A 63 4.42 0.02 -24.77
C ASN A 63 4.24 -1.28 -23.98
N ALA A 64 4.20 -1.21 -22.64
CA ALA A 64 3.90 -2.37 -21.80
C ALA A 64 2.44 -2.82 -21.95
N GLU A 65 1.48 -1.89 -21.94
CA GLU A 65 0.06 -2.18 -22.19
C GLU A 65 -0.11 -2.71 -23.62
N LEU A 66 0.50 -2.09 -24.63
CA LEU A 66 0.46 -2.59 -26.01
C LEU A 66 1.06 -4.01 -26.12
N MET A 67 2.18 -4.28 -25.47
CA MET A 67 2.81 -5.60 -25.47
C MET A 67 1.92 -6.64 -24.79
N ILE A 68 1.40 -6.34 -23.59
CA ILE A 68 0.51 -7.23 -22.84
C ILE A 68 -0.80 -7.43 -23.61
N SER A 69 -1.41 -6.38 -24.16
CA SER A 69 -2.61 -6.47 -24.98
C SER A 69 -2.38 -7.28 -26.25
N ASN A 70 -1.24 -7.12 -26.93
CA ASN A 70 -0.90 -7.95 -28.09
C ASN A 70 -0.73 -9.42 -27.71
N LEU A 71 -0.03 -9.72 -26.60
CA LEU A 71 0.13 -11.08 -26.10
C LEU A 71 -1.21 -11.69 -25.66
N ALA A 72 -2.05 -10.92 -24.96
CA ALA A 72 -3.38 -11.32 -24.57
C ALA A 72 -4.26 -11.58 -25.79
N GLN A 73 -4.27 -10.68 -26.77
CA GLN A 73 -5.02 -10.85 -28.01
C GLN A 73 -4.54 -12.08 -28.79
N MET A 74 -3.23 -12.31 -28.88
CA MET A 74 -2.67 -13.53 -29.48
C MET A 74 -3.14 -14.79 -28.74
N TYR A 75 -3.11 -14.78 -27.40
CA TYR A 75 -3.54 -15.90 -26.58
C TYR A 75 -5.04 -16.17 -26.71
N PHE A 76 -5.87 -15.12 -26.65
CA PHE A 76 -7.31 -15.20 -26.85
C PHE A 76 -7.66 -15.74 -28.23
N ASN A 77 -6.98 -15.25 -29.27
CA ASN A 77 -7.13 -15.74 -30.63
C ASN A 77 -6.73 -17.22 -30.74
N ALA A 78 -5.65 -17.66 -30.07
CA ALA A 78 -5.26 -19.07 -30.03
C ALA A 78 -6.33 -19.97 -29.39
N LEU A 79 -7.04 -19.44 -28.40
CA LEU A 79 -8.19 -20.09 -27.74
C LEU A 79 -9.53 -19.88 -28.48
N LYS A 80 -9.53 -19.18 -29.62
CA LYS A 80 -10.72 -18.80 -30.39
C LYS A 80 -11.74 -18.04 -29.53
N ILE A 81 -11.24 -17.09 -28.74
CA ILE A 81 -12.02 -16.13 -27.96
C ILE A 81 -11.92 -14.78 -28.67
N ASP A 82 -13.05 -14.11 -28.86
CA ASP A 82 -13.06 -12.75 -29.39
C ASP A 82 -12.62 -11.78 -28.28
N TYR A 83 -11.44 -11.21 -28.44
CA TYR A 83 -10.79 -10.36 -27.42
C TYR A 83 -11.63 -9.13 -27.07
N GLU A 84 -12.10 -8.39 -28.07
CA GLU A 84 -12.87 -7.15 -27.88
C GLU A 84 -14.22 -7.44 -27.22
N SER A 85 -14.93 -8.47 -27.70
CA SER A 85 -16.19 -8.91 -27.10
C SER A 85 -15.97 -9.37 -25.66
N PHE A 86 -14.90 -10.12 -25.37
CA PHE A 86 -14.62 -10.55 -23.99
C PHE A 86 -14.36 -9.36 -23.07
N LEU A 87 -13.51 -8.41 -23.49
CA LEU A 87 -13.21 -7.22 -22.70
C LEU A 87 -14.45 -6.35 -22.47
N SER A 88 -15.33 -6.21 -23.46
CA SER A 88 -16.57 -5.43 -23.30
C SER A 88 -17.50 -5.98 -22.21
N ASN A 89 -17.40 -7.28 -21.87
CA ASN A 89 -18.14 -7.88 -20.76
C ASN A 89 -17.54 -7.56 -19.37
N LEU A 90 -16.39 -6.89 -19.30
CA LEU A 90 -15.71 -6.54 -18.05
C LEU A 90 -16.09 -5.15 -17.51
N ASN A 91 -17.00 -4.43 -18.18
CA ASN A 91 -17.60 -3.20 -17.67
C ASN A 91 -18.70 -3.50 -16.63
N VAL A 92 -18.29 -4.12 -15.52
CA VAL A 92 -19.15 -4.74 -14.52
C VAL A 92 -18.49 -4.71 -13.15
N ASP A 93 -19.26 -5.05 -12.12
CA ASP A 93 -18.71 -5.31 -10.79
C ASP A 93 -18.14 -6.73 -10.72
N LEU A 94 -17.09 -6.90 -9.92
CA LEU A 94 -16.48 -8.19 -9.63
C LEU A 94 -16.36 -8.35 -8.12
N SER A 95 -16.89 -9.44 -7.57
CA SER A 95 -16.57 -9.85 -6.21
C SER A 95 -15.79 -11.16 -6.21
N ILE A 96 -14.71 -11.22 -5.45
CA ILE A 96 -13.97 -12.44 -5.14
C ILE A 96 -14.26 -12.79 -3.67
N PHE A 97 -14.45 -14.06 -3.37
CA PHE A 97 -14.70 -14.53 -2.02
C PHE A 97 -13.96 -15.82 -1.70
N VAL A 98 -13.66 -16.00 -0.41
CA VAL A 98 -13.03 -17.19 0.15
C VAL A 98 -13.91 -17.72 1.26
N GLN A 99 -14.28 -19.00 1.19
CA GLN A 99 -14.98 -19.71 2.26
C GLN A 99 -14.04 -20.73 2.90
N GLU A 100 -14.26 -21.01 4.17
CA GLU A 100 -13.55 -22.04 4.93
C GLU A 100 -14.58 -23.03 5.50
N PRO A 101 -15.12 -23.95 4.67
CA PRO A 101 -16.14 -24.91 5.11
C PRO A 101 -15.65 -25.89 6.20
N LYS A 102 -14.33 -26.08 6.32
CA LYS A 102 -13.65 -26.84 7.38
C LYS A 102 -12.36 -26.12 7.72
N GLU A 103 -11.92 -26.23 8.97
CA GLU A 103 -10.67 -25.64 9.46
C GLU A 103 -9.50 -25.94 8.50
N ASN A 104 -8.80 -24.89 8.07
CA ASN A 104 -7.67 -24.92 7.13
C ASN A 104 -7.99 -25.46 5.71
N ASN A 105 -9.27 -25.54 5.34
CA ASN A 105 -9.68 -25.90 3.98
C ASN A 105 -10.38 -24.72 3.31
N TYR A 106 -9.63 -23.99 2.50
CA TYR A 106 -10.10 -22.79 1.82
C TYR A 106 -10.60 -23.13 0.41
N ILE A 107 -11.80 -22.66 0.09
CA ILE A 107 -12.34 -22.68 -1.27
C ILE A 107 -12.58 -21.24 -1.72
N PHE A 108 -12.30 -20.97 -2.98
CA PHE A 108 -12.51 -19.65 -3.57
C PHE A 108 -13.58 -19.66 -4.65
N GLY A 109 -14.17 -18.49 -4.85
CA GLY A 109 -15.09 -18.22 -5.94
C GLY A 109 -15.13 -16.73 -6.25
N PHE A 110 -15.82 -16.40 -7.33
CA PHE A 110 -16.07 -15.01 -7.69
C PHE A 110 -17.43 -14.86 -8.35
N SER A 111 -18.07 -13.71 -8.15
CA SER A 111 -19.28 -13.28 -8.83
C SER A 111 -18.98 -12.06 -9.70
N VAL A 112 -19.54 -12.03 -10.89
CA VAL A 112 -19.29 -10.97 -11.88
C VAL A 112 -20.60 -10.61 -12.58
N GLY A 113 -20.83 -9.31 -12.76
CA GLY A 113 -21.97 -8.81 -13.49
C GLY A 113 -22.39 -7.40 -13.07
N PRO A 114 -23.46 -6.87 -13.71
CA PRO A 114 -24.37 -7.58 -14.61
C PRO A 114 -23.80 -7.87 -16.01
N LEU A 115 -24.04 -9.07 -16.54
CA LEU A 115 -23.57 -9.50 -17.87
C LEU A 115 -24.74 -9.59 -18.87
N GLU A 116 -24.49 -9.25 -20.14
CA GLU A 116 -25.48 -9.44 -21.21
C GLU A 116 -25.75 -10.93 -21.48
N ASN A 117 -24.68 -11.73 -21.58
CA ASN A 117 -24.75 -13.17 -21.84
C ASN A 117 -23.75 -13.95 -20.94
N PRO A 118 -24.15 -14.28 -19.70
CA PRO A 118 -23.29 -15.00 -18.76
C PRO A 118 -22.76 -16.35 -19.28
N GLN A 119 -23.52 -17.05 -20.12
CA GLN A 119 -23.16 -18.38 -20.62
C GLN A 119 -22.01 -18.30 -21.63
N THR A 120 -22.06 -17.33 -22.55
CA THR A 120 -20.96 -17.10 -23.50
C THR A 120 -19.71 -16.65 -22.74
N PHE A 121 -19.86 -15.70 -21.82
CA PHE A 121 -18.73 -15.23 -20.99
C PHE A 121 -18.10 -16.36 -20.16
N ALA A 122 -18.92 -17.21 -19.53
CA ALA A 122 -18.44 -18.38 -18.79
C ALA A 122 -17.69 -19.37 -19.69
N SER A 123 -18.19 -19.63 -20.91
CA SER A 123 -17.52 -20.54 -21.84
C SER A 123 -16.14 -20.04 -22.28
N ASP A 124 -15.96 -18.72 -22.45
CA ASP A 124 -14.66 -18.16 -22.81
C ASP A 124 -13.73 -18.11 -21.59
N LEU A 125 -14.28 -17.80 -20.42
CA LEU A 125 -13.54 -17.84 -19.15
C LEU A 125 -13.04 -19.25 -18.82
N ASP A 126 -13.86 -20.29 -19.05
CA ASP A 126 -13.46 -21.69 -18.85
C ASP A 126 -12.25 -22.07 -19.71
N LYS A 127 -12.19 -21.60 -20.97
CA LYS A 127 -11.01 -21.82 -21.83
C LYS A 127 -9.76 -21.11 -21.29
N LEU A 128 -9.91 -19.90 -20.75
CA LEU A 128 -8.81 -19.13 -20.16
C LEU A 128 -8.29 -19.79 -18.89
N LEU A 129 -9.18 -20.37 -18.08
CA LEU A 129 -8.87 -21.00 -16.81
C LEU A 129 -8.49 -22.49 -16.93
N GLU A 130 -8.63 -23.10 -18.11
CA GLU A 130 -8.29 -24.52 -18.36
C GLU A 130 -6.90 -24.93 -17.82
N PRO A 131 -5.82 -24.14 -18.02
CA PRO A 131 -4.49 -24.50 -17.51
C PRO A 131 -4.42 -24.61 -15.98
N LEU A 132 -5.34 -23.97 -15.24
CA LEU A 132 -5.37 -24.05 -13.78
C LEU A 132 -5.84 -25.42 -13.28
N LYS A 133 -6.52 -26.21 -14.14
CA LYS A 133 -6.96 -27.57 -13.78
C LYS A 133 -5.77 -28.50 -13.51
N ASP A 134 -4.66 -28.30 -14.19
CA ASP A 134 -3.42 -29.05 -13.97
C ASP A 134 -2.84 -28.80 -12.56
N TYR A 135 -3.18 -27.67 -11.96
CA TYR A 135 -2.83 -27.30 -10.58
C TYR A 135 -3.93 -27.67 -9.56
N GLY A 136 -4.95 -28.44 -9.97
CA GLY A 136 -6.06 -28.85 -9.11
C GLY A 136 -7.10 -27.76 -8.88
N ILE A 137 -7.05 -26.66 -9.63
CA ILE A 137 -8.01 -25.56 -9.53
C ILE A 137 -9.02 -25.70 -10.67
N SER A 138 -10.28 -25.92 -10.33
CA SER A 138 -11.37 -25.95 -11.30
C SER A 138 -12.54 -25.14 -10.77
N PHE A 139 -13.28 -24.53 -11.68
CA PHE A 139 -14.46 -23.75 -11.35
C PHE A 139 -15.69 -24.36 -11.99
N THR A 140 -16.83 -24.23 -11.32
CA THR A 140 -18.15 -24.58 -11.82
C THR A 140 -18.95 -23.28 -12.00
N PRO A 141 -19.47 -23.00 -13.22
CA PRO A 141 -20.30 -21.84 -13.45
C PRO A 141 -21.70 -22.04 -12.86
N ILE A 142 -22.22 -20.96 -12.26
CA ILE A 142 -23.58 -20.84 -11.75
C ILE A 142 -24.16 -19.53 -12.29
N TYR A 143 -25.27 -19.63 -13.00
CA TYR A 143 -25.95 -18.49 -13.61
C TYR A 143 -27.09 -18.03 -12.69
N GLN A 144 -27.12 -16.75 -12.35
CA GLN A 144 -28.09 -16.16 -11.43
C GLN A 144 -28.71 -14.91 -12.03
N SER A 145 -29.95 -14.59 -11.63
CA SER A 145 -30.61 -13.35 -12.01
C SER A 145 -31.14 -12.62 -10.78
N ILE A 146 -30.80 -11.33 -10.67
CA ILE A 146 -31.26 -10.42 -9.61
C ILE A 146 -31.84 -9.20 -10.31
N GLY A 147 -33.09 -8.83 -10.00
CA GLY A 147 -33.68 -7.58 -10.51
C GLY A 147 -33.69 -7.42 -12.03
N ASN A 148 -33.89 -8.52 -12.79
CA ASN A 148 -33.80 -8.59 -14.26
C ASN A 148 -32.40 -8.43 -14.87
N GLN A 149 -31.37 -8.42 -14.04
CA GLN A 149 -29.98 -8.46 -14.49
C GLN A 149 -29.42 -9.87 -14.32
N ASN A 150 -28.49 -10.25 -15.18
CA ASN A 150 -27.89 -11.58 -15.17
C ASN A 150 -26.47 -11.53 -14.64
N TYR A 151 -26.09 -12.55 -13.89
CA TYR A 151 -24.80 -12.64 -13.20
C TYR A 151 -24.20 -14.01 -13.43
N LEU A 152 -22.87 -14.06 -13.43
CA LEU A 152 -22.10 -15.29 -13.40
C LEU A 152 -21.43 -15.43 -12.04
N VAL A 153 -21.54 -16.61 -11.43
CA VAL A 153 -20.77 -17.00 -10.26
C VAL A 153 -19.93 -18.22 -10.61
N MET A 154 -18.63 -18.15 -10.35
CA MET A 154 -17.68 -19.24 -10.59
C MET A 154 -17.19 -19.76 -9.24
N VAL A 155 -17.40 -21.04 -8.96
CA VAL A 155 -17.09 -21.64 -7.64
C VAL A 155 -16.28 -22.92 -7.77
N GLN A 156 -15.32 -23.14 -6.88
CA GLN A 156 -14.59 -24.40 -6.84
C GLN A 156 -15.43 -25.58 -6.36
N ASN A 157 -16.36 -25.35 -5.43
CA ASN A 157 -17.23 -26.38 -4.90
C ASN A 157 -18.69 -25.93 -4.92
N LYS A 158 -19.45 -26.49 -5.87
CA LYS A 158 -20.87 -26.17 -6.06
C LYS A 158 -21.73 -26.56 -4.87
N GLU A 159 -21.44 -27.68 -4.21
CA GLU A 159 -22.23 -28.15 -3.07
C GLU A 159 -22.13 -27.19 -1.90
N VAL A 160 -20.89 -26.82 -1.52
CA VAL A 160 -20.63 -25.85 -0.43
C VAL A 160 -21.29 -24.51 -0.75
N TYR A 161 -21.06 -23.98 -1.96
CA TYR A 161 -21.67 -22.72 -2.36
C TYR A 161 -23.20 -22.78 -2.30
N SER A 162 -23.82 -23.85 -2.81
CA SER A 162 -25.27 -23.96 -2.86
C SER A 162 -25.90 -24.10 -1.47
N SER A 163 -25.17 -24.65 -0.50
CA SER A 163 -25.64 -24.80 0.89
C SER A 163 -25.48 -23.56 1.76
N SER A 164 -24.56 -22.65 1.42
CA SER A 164 -24.33 -21.44 2.22
C SER A 164 -25.41 -20.38 1.98
N GLU A 165 -25.76 -19.64 3.02
CA GLU A 165 -26.55 -18.42 2.89
C GLU A 165 -25.79 -17.37 2.05
N LYS A 166 -26.53 -16.48 1.39
CA LYS A 166 -26.00 -15.52 0.41
C LYS A 166 -26.32 -14.10 0.84
N GLY A 167 -25.46 -13.17 0.46
CA GLY A 167 -25.56 -11.76 0.80
C GLY A 167 -24.62 -11.41 1.94
N VAL A 168 -23.70 -10.51 1.64
CA VAL A 168 -22.87 -9.86 2.64
C VAL A 168 -23.44 -8.47 2.89
N THR A 169 -23.92 -8.22 4.10
CA THR A 169 -24.58 -6.96 4.51
C THR A 169 -23.59 -5.91 5.00
N ASP A 170 -22.40 -6.31 5.44
CA ASP A 170 -21.56 -5.43 6.27
C ASP A 170 -20.57 -4.58 5.46
N PHE A 171 -20.69 -4.53 4.13
CA PHE A 171 -19.99 -3.53 3.31
C PHE A 171 -20.70 -2.15 3.35
N GLU A 172 -21.85 -2.03 4.01
CA GLU A 172 -22.68 -0.82 4.01
C GLU A 172 -22.02 0.41 4.68
N GLU A 173 -21.11 0.25 5.66
CA GLU A 173 -20.40 1.39 6.27
C GLU A 173 -19.27 1.94 5.38
N ILE A 174 -18.68 1.10 4.51
CA ILE A 174 -17.67 1.48 3.51
C ILE A 174 -18.35 1.65 2.15
N LEU A 175 -19.26 2.62 2.04
CA LEU A 175 -20.04 2.81 0.80
C LEU A 175 -19.14 2.92 -0.45
N PRO A 176 -19.29 2.02 -1.45
CA PRO A 176 -18.67 2.18 -2.75
C PRO A 176 -19.59 3.02 -3.63
N THR A 177 -19.77 4.30 -3.28
CA THR A 177 -20.29 5.27 -4.28
C THR A 177 -19.22 5.63 -5.31
N LYS A 178 -18.01 5.13 -5.11
CA LYS A 178 -16.85 5.38 -5.96
C LYS A 178 -16.41 4.07 -6.61
N LYS A 179 -15.91 4.19 -7.84
CA LYS A 179 -15.20 3.12 -8.53
C LYS A 179 -13.94 2.81 -7.73
N GLY A 180 -13.66 1.53 -7.48
CA GLY A 180 -12.53 1.16 -6.65
C GLY A 180 -12.60 -0.28 -6.15
N LEU A 181 -11.62 -0.62 -5.33
CA LEU A 181 -11.52 -1.91 -4.66
C LEU A 181 -11.85 -1.75 -3.18
N TYR A 182 -12.60 -2.70 -2.66
CA TYR A 182 -13.04 -2.77 -1.28
C TYR A 182 -12.80 -4.19 -0.81
N TYR A 183 -12.29 -4.38 0.41
CA TYR A 183 -12.04 -5.71 0.92
C TYR A 183 -12.39 -5.82 2.40
N ARG A 184 -12.71 -7.05 2.79
CA ARG A 184 -12.85 -7.48 4.17
C ARG A 184 -12.24 -8.86 4.29
N ILE A 185 -11.41 -9.04 5.29
CA ILE A 185 -10.77 -10.32 5.63
C ILE A 185 -11.05 -10.56 7.11
N ASN A 186 -11.46 -11.78 7.43
CA ASN A 186 -11.83 -12.24 8.74
C ASN A 186 -11.32 -13.68 8.91
N THR A 187 -10.00 -13.82 8.94
CA THR A 187 -9.31 -15.08 9.23
C THR A 187 -8.80 -15.08 10.67
N SER A 188 -8.26 -16.20 11.13
CA SER A 188 -7.57 -16.27 12.43
C SER A 188 -6.36 -15.34 12.49
N ASP A 189 -5.67 -15.19 11.36
CA ASP A 189 -4.37 -14.53 11.27
C ASP A 189 -4.52 -13.03 10.98
N TYR A 190 -5.63 -12.63 10.35
CA TYR A 190 -5.89 -11.25 10.00
C TYR A 190 -7.40 -10.94 9.98
N GLN A 191 -7.76 -9.88 10.69
CA GLN A 191 -9.11 -9.32 10.69
C GLN A 191 -9.02 -7.85 10.35
N GLY A 192 -9.62 -7.46 9.23
CA GLY A 192 -9.54 -6.10 8.75
C GLY A 192 -10.39 -5.85 7.53
N GLU A 193 -10.64 -4.58 7.31
CA GLU A 193 -11.38 -4.07 6.16
C GLU A 193 -10.63 -2.88 5.57
N GLY A 194 -10.81 -2.66 4.29
CA GLY A 194 -10.19 -1.53 3.63
C GLY A 194 -10.71 -1.28 2.24
N TYR A 195 -10.19 -0.23 1.65
CA TYR A 195 -10.58 0.25 0.34
C TYR A 195 -9.43 0.98 -0.34
N PHE A 196 -9.51 1.07 -1.66
CA PHE A 196 -8.84 2.10 -2.43
C PHE A 196 -9.68 2.52 -3.63
N TYR A 197 -9.58 3.78 -4.01
CA TYR A 197 -10.21 4.35 -5.19
C TYR A 197 -9.35 5.47 -5.73
N VAL A 198 -9.59 5.86 -6.98
CA VAL A 198 -8.94 7.02 -7.55
C VAL A 198 -9.89 8.21 -7.54
N LYS A 199 -9.38 9.38 -7.16
CA LYS A 199 -10.13 10.63 -7.21
C LYS A 199 -9.18 11.77 -7.55
N ASP A 200 -9.55 12.59 -8.54
CA ASP A 200 -8.78 13.77 -8.96
C ASP A 200 -7.31 13.47 -9.31
N GLY A 201 -7.03 12.27 -9.83
CA GLY A 201 -5.68 11.80 -10.16
C GLY A 201 -4.86 11.27 -8.97
N PHE A 202 -5.49 11.09 -7.81
CA PHE A 202 -4.86 10.50 -6.61
C PHE A 202 -5.41 9.10 -6.36
N LEU A 203 -4.53 8.15 -6.04
CA LEU A 203 -4.95 6.89 -5.44
C LEU A 203 -5.13 7.12 -3.94
N ILE A 204 -6.35 6.99 -3.44
CA ILE A 204 -6.67 7.13 -2.02
C ILE A 204 -7.13 5.78 -1.52
N GLY A 205 -6.59 5.34 -0.40
CA GLY A 205 -7.09 4.15 0.27
C GLY A 205 -7.01 4.28 1.78
N GLY A 206 -7.55 3.27 2.44
CA GLY A 206 -7.56 3.21 3.89
C GLY A 206 -8.23 1.95 4.38
N GLY A 207 -8.30 1.81 5.69
CA GLY A 207 -8.87 0.65 6.33
C GLY A 207 -8.83 0.75 7.83
N ASN A 208 -9.49 -0.21 8.48
CA ASN A 208 -9.52 -0.33 9.92
C ASN A 208 -8.92 -1.67 10.34
N GLY A 209 -8.22 -1.66 11.47
CA GLY A 209 -7.64 -2.86 12.07
C GLY A 209 -7.60 -2.77 13.59
N THR A 210 -7.35 -3.89 14.24
CA THR A 210 -7.19 -3.98 15.69
C THR A 210 -5.72 -3.97 16.09
N ALA A 211 -5.38 -3.28 17.17
CA ALA A 211 -4.04 -3.28 17.76
C ALA A 211 -4.12 -3.09 19.28
N GLU A 212 -3.13 -3.57 20.03
CA GLU A 212 -3.03 -3.31 21.47
C GLU A 212 -2.62 -1.83 21.70
N THR A 213 -3.60 -0.94 21.85
CA THR A 213 -3.36 0.51 21.87
C THR A 213 -2.58 1.00 23.10
N GLU A 214 -2.46 0.17 24.15
CA GLU A 214 -1.72 0.47 25.37
C GLU A 214 -0.20 0.58 25.17
N PHE A 215 0.34 -0.05 24.12
CA PHE A 215 1.77 0.03 23.78
C PHE A 215 2.11 1.21 22.85
N ILE A 216 1.12 2.04 22.49
CA ILE A 216 1.30 3.15 21.57
C ILE A 216 1.66 4.43 22.35
N ASP A 217 2.86 4.95 22.11
CA ASP A 217 3.25 6.26 22.62
C ASP A 217 2.81 7.39 21.69
N LYS A 218 1.56 7.83 21.86
CA LYS A 218 1.01 8.96 21.10
C LYS A 218 1.74 10.29 21.33
N ASN A 219 2.47 10.45 22.45
CA ASN A 219 3.18 11.70 22.73
C ASN A 219 4.50 11.79 21.95
N PHE A 220 5.00 10.66 21.44
CA PHE A 220 6.19 10.63 20.60
C PHE A 220 5.90 11.21 19.20
N VAL A 221 4.71 10.95 18.66
CA VAL A 221 4.28 11.45 17.35
C VAL A 221 3.76 12.88 17.48
N LYS A 222 4.45 13.81 16.82
CA LYS A 222 4.16 15.24 16.86
C LYS A 222 3.47 15.71 15.58
N GLY A 223 3.03 16.95 15.57
CA GLY A 223 2.48 17.54 14.35
C GLY A 223 3.55 17.83 13.29
N PRO A 224 3.19 17.86 12.00
CA PRO A 224 4.14 18.06 10.89
C PRO A 224 4.88 19.42 10.94
N GLN A 225 4.35 20.40 11.66
CA GLN A 225 5.00 21.70 11.91
C GLN A 225 6.23 21.60 12.83
N GLU A 226 6.37 20.52 13.58
CA GLU A 226 7.48 20.34 14.51
C GLU A 226 8.68 19.66 13.84
N TYR A 227 8.43 18.84 12.82
CA TYR A 227 9.46 18.05 12.14
C TYR A 227 10.17 18.84 11.04
N PRO A 228 11.51 18.97 11.09
CA PRO A 228 12.27 19.38 9.91
C PRO A 228 12.16 18.31 8.83
N PHE A 229 12.16 18.67 7.55
CA PHE A 229 12.14 17.71 6.44
C PHE A 229 13.44 17.78 5.63
N LEU A 230 14.16 16.66 5.56
CA LEU A 230 15.47 16.64 4.92
C LEU A 230 15.38 16.59 3.39
N GLY A 231 14.38 15.92 2.82
CA GLY A 231 14.05 16.08 1.40
C GLY A 231 13.37 14.92 0.69
N SER A 232 13.40 13.69 1.22
CA SER A 232 12.86 12.54 0.47
C SER A 232 11.93 11.66 1.29
N ILE A 233 12.38 11.14 2.44
CA ILE A 233 11.57 10.24 3.27
C ILE A 233 11.48 10.83 4.67
N PHE A 234 10.27 10.85 5.21
CA PHE A 234 10.03 11.09 6.62
C PHE A 234 9.13 9.98 7.16
N PHE A 235 9.47 9.46 8.32
CA PHE A 235 8.68 8.44 9.01
C PHE A 235 8.72 8.71 10.50
N THR A 236 7.57 8.65 11.16
CA THR A 236 7.48 8.65 12.61
C THR A 236 6.43 7.67 13.07
N SER A 237 6.70 6.93 14.13
CA SER A 237 5.76 5.99 14.72
C SER A 237 5.94 5.93 16.23
N GLY A 238 4.84 6.06 16.98
CA GLY A 238 4.74 5.70 18.39
C GLY A 238 4.35 4.24 18.61
N LEU A 239 4.20 3.48 17.53
CA LEU A 239 3.94 2.04 17.52
C LEU A 239 5.07 1.33 16.79
N ILE A 240 5.83 0.50 17.51
CA ILE A 240 6.84 -0.36 16.92
C ILE A 240 6.29 -1.79 16.84
N PRO A 241 6.04 -2.34 15.65
CA PRO A 241 5.62 -3.73 15.53
C PRO A 241 6.73 -4.67 16.02
N LYS A 242 6.34 -5.78 16.66
CA LYS A 242 7.28 -6.79 17.17
C LYS A 242 8.07 -7.49 16.06
N ASP A 243 7.52 -7.53 14.85
CA ASP A 243 8.18 -8.00 13.64
C ASP A 243 8.48 -6.80 12.73
N LEU A 244 9.78 -6.49 12.61
CA LEU A 244 10.28 -5.37 11.83
C LEU A 244 10.80 -5.81 10.45
N THR A 245 10.72 -7.10 10.13
CA THR A 245 11.28 -7.66 8.89
C THR A 245 10.68 -6.97 7.65
N ASN A 246 9.38 -6.66 7.68
CA ASN A 246 8.70 -5.97 6.59
C ASN A 246 9.13 -4.50 6.41
N TYR A 247 9.84 -3.93 7.38
CA TYR A 247 10.40 -2.58 7.34
C TYR A 247 11.91 -2.57 7.13
N ALA A 248 12.54 -3.75 7.05
CA ALA A 248 13.98 -3.89 6.97
C ALA A 248 14.58 -3.10 5.80
N ASP A 249 13.93 -3.09 4.64
CA ASP A 249 14.41 -2.34 3.46
C ASP A 249 14.41 -0.82 3.70
N PHE A 250 13.39 -0.27 4.37
CA PHE A 250 13.36 1.16 4.70
C PHE A 250 14.41 1.53 5.74
N ILE A 251 14.60 0.66 6.74
CA ILE A 251 15.61 0.85 7.78
C ILE A 251 17.01 0.75 7.17
N ASN A 252 17.21 -0.23 6.28
CA ASN A 252 18.44 -0.45 5.53
C ASN A 252 18.88 0.78 4.75
N ILE A 253 17.97 1.66 4.29
CA ILE A 253 18.36 2.92 3.63
C ILE A 253 19.23 3.79 4.55
N ILE A 254 18.96 3.76 5.86
CA ILE A 254 19.61 4.62 6.85
C ILE A 254 20.81 3.91 7.47
N VAL A 255 20.63 2.63 7.81
CA VAL A 255 21.61 1.80 8.50
C VAL A 255 21.27 0.33 8.28
N ASP A 256 22.27 -0.54 8.19
CA ASP A 256 22.06 -1.98 8.11
C ASP A 256 21.10 -2.46 9.21
N TYR A 257 19.96 -2.99 8.79
CA TYR A 257 18.86 -3.46 9.61
C TYR A 257 19.34 -4.43 10.68
N LYS A 258 20.30 -5.31 10.39
CA LYS A 258 20.83 -6.27 11.37
C LYS A 258 21.50 -5.60 12.56
N ILE A 259 21.98 -4.37 12.39
CA ILE A 259 22.61 -3.59 13.47
C ILE A 259 21.54 -2.98 14.39
N VAL A 260 20.39 -2.59 13.83
CA VAL A 260 19.40 -1.79 14.58
C VAL A 260 18.11 -2.53 14.89
N GLU A 261 17.85 -3.70 14.32
CA GLU A 261 16.67 -4.53 14.60
C GLU A 261 16.46 -4.73 16.10
N ASN A 262 17.52 -5.12 16.81
CA ASN A 262 17.48 -5.34 18.26
C ASN A 262 17.26 -4.04 19.06
N LEU A 263 17.65 -2.88 18.53
CA LEU A 263 17.45 -1.59 19.19
C LEU A 263 16.05 -1.03 18.92
N ILE A 264 15.56 -1.21 17.71
CA ILE A 264 14.21 -0.81 17.32
C ILE A 264 13.19 -1.69 18.04
N SER A 265 13.42 -3.00 18.17
CA SER A 265 12.50 -3.90 18.90
C SER A 265 12.38 -3.57 20.40
N LEU A 266 13.36 -2.86 20.97
CA LEU A 266 13.34 -2.33 22.35
C LEU A 266 12.84 -0.88 22.42
N SER A 267 12.44 -0.29 21.29
CA SER A 267 12.00 1.09 21.21
C SER A 267 10.49 1.22 21.40
N GLN A 268 10.10 2.32 22.04
CA GLN A 268 8.70 2.74 22.18
C GLN A 268 8.28 3.74 21.09
N GLY A 269 9.21 4.17 20.23
CA GLY A 269 8.92 5.13 19.17
C GLY A 269 10.13 5.38 18.27
N VAL A 270 9.88 5.48 16.97
CA VAL A 270 10.91 5.62 15.94
C VAL A 270 10.61 6.81 15.06
N GLU A 271 11.64 7.56 14.72
CA GLU A 271 11.58 8.64 13.74
C GLU A 271 12.77 8.53 12.80
N ALA A 272 12.51 8.63 11.51
CA ALA A 272 13.49 8.52 10.45
C ALA A 272 13.28 9.65 9.44
N ASN A 273 14.38 10.24 9.01
CA ASN A 273 14.37 11.32 8.04
C ASN A 273 15.55 11.15 7.10
N VAL A 274 15.27 11.11 5.80
CA VAL A 274 16.23 10.73 4.78
C VAL A 274 16.14 11.68 3.61
N ASP A 275 17.30 12.10 3.13
CA ASP A 275 17.46 12.82 1.87
C ASP A 275 18.20 11.92 0.87
N LEU A 276 17.44 11.43 -0.12
CA LEU A 276 17.88 10.51 -1.16
C LEU A 276 18.44 11.21 -2.39
N THR A 277 18.65 12.53 -2.34
CA THR A 277 19.21 13.26 -3.49
C THR A 277 20.63 12.77 -3.80
N THR A 278 20.77 12.04 -4.91
CA THR A 278 22.07 11.58 -5.40
C THR A 278 22.67 12.60 -6.35
N SER A 279 23.96 12.92 -6.19
CA SER A 279 24.69 13.84 -7.06
C SER A 279 24.94 13.28 -8.47
N ASN A 280 24.79 11.96 -8.68
CA ASN A 280 25.30 11.24 -9.85
C ASN A 280 24.29 10.31 -10.56
N GLY A 281 22.98 10.40 -10.30
CA GLY A 281 21.96 9.60 -11.00
C GLY A 281 21.97 8.09 -10.71
N ALA A 282 22.76 7.64 -9.73
CA ALA A 282 22.71 6.27 -9.22
C ALA A 282 21.51 6.06 -8.31
N MET A 283 21.04 4.80 -8.21
CA MET A 283 20.11 4.36 -7.16
C MET A 283 20.68 4.80 -5.80
N PRO A 284 19.88 5.40 -4.90
CA PRO A 284 20.34 5.67 -3.55
C PRO A 284 20.68 4.35 -2.85
N THR A 285 21.95 4.20 -2.50
CA THR A 285 22.49 3.15 -1.62
C THR A 285 22.79 3.77 -0.26
N ILE A 286 23.04 2.97 0.78
CA ILE A 286 23.54 3.44 2.09
C ILE A 286 24.79 4.34 1.94
N SER A 287 25.58 4.09 0.90
CA SER A 287 26.77 4.87 0.54
C SER A 287 26.48 6.17 -0.24
N ASN A 288 25.28 6.33 -0.80
CA ASN A 288 24.90 7.47 -1.67
C ASN A 288 23.68 8.26 -1.17
N ALA A 289 22.90 7.74 -0.22
CA ALA A 289 21.91 8.52 0.53
C ALA A 289 22.71 9.61 1.24
N SER A 290 22.35 10.87 0.98
CA SER A 290 23.17 12.00 1.37
C SER A 290 23.49 11.98 2.88
N ASN A 291 24.63 12.55 3.26
CA ASN A 291 25.08 12.72 4.66
C ASN A 291 23.97 13.27 5.60
N ALA A 292 22.94 13.90 5.05
CA ALA A 292 21.77 14.44 5.72
C ALA A 292 20.67 13.39 6.00
N SER A 293 20.96 12.34 6.77
CA SER A 293 19.96 11.36 7.22
C SER A 293 20.09 11.03 8.71
N TYR A 294 18.99 10.76 9.40
CA TYR A 294 19.02 10.29 10.79
C TYR A 294 17.93 9.25 11.11
N LEU A 295 18.23 8.44 12.13
CA LEU A 295 17.30 7.60 12.86
C LEU A 295 17.29 8.04 14.33
N LYS A 296 16.10 8.18 14.90
CA LYS A 296 15.85 8.56 16.28
C LYS A 296 14.95 7.52 16.92
N LEU A 297 15.37 6.99 18.06
CA LEU A 297 14.66 5.95 18.81
C LEU A 297 14.36 6.44 20.22
N LYS A 298 13.10 6.35 20.64
CA LYS A 298 12.72 6.44 22.05
C LYS A 298 12.99 5.10 22.70
N THR A 299 14.05 5.02 23.48
CA THR A 299 14.45 3.79 24.17
C THR A 299 15.23 4.13 25.44
N ASP A 300 15.09 3.25 26.43
CA ASP A 300 15.88 3.28 27.66
C ASP A 300 17.28 2.65 27.47
N ALA A 301 17.52 2.01 26.32
CA ALA A 301 18.79 1.37 26.01
C ALA A 301 19.96 2.38 26.03
N LYS A 302 21.05 1.95 26.64
CA LYS A 302 22.32 2.70 26.67
C LYS A 302 23.17 2.35 25.45
N ILE A 303 24.13 3.22 25.13
CA ILE A 303 25.07 2.97 24.03
C ILE A 303 25.87 1.68 24.21
N ASP A 304 26.18 1.30 25.45
CA ASP A 304 26.92 0.06 25.73
C ASP A 304 26.16 -1.20 25.31
N GLU A 305 24.84 -1.13 25.17
CA GLU A 305 24.01 -2.24 24.71
C GLU A 305 24.11 -2.47 23.19
N ILE A 306 24.69 -1.51 22.45
CA ILE A 306 24.95 -1.61 21.01
C ILE A 306 26.25 -2.38 20.72
N ILE A 307 27.21 -2.34 21.64
CA ILE A 307 28.54 -2.93 21.47
C ILE A 307 28.48 -4.44 21.16
N PRO A 308 27.70 -5.28 21.88
CA PRO A 308 27.57 -6.69 21.55
C PRO A 308 27.11 -6.92 20.11
N ILE A 309 26.13 -6.14 19.64
CA ILE A 309 25.56 -6.24 18.29
C ILE A 309 26.64 -5.93 17.23
N LEU A 310 27.44 -4.89 17.44
CA LEU A 310 28.54 -4.54 16.53
C LEU A 310 29.62 -5.63 16.50
N ASN A 311 29.97 -6.20 17.66
CA ASN A 311 30.94 -7.29 17.75
C ASN A 311 30.46 -8.55 17.02
N GLU A 312 29.20 -8.94 17.20
CA GLU A 312 28.59 -10.11 16.52
C GLU A 312 28.64 -9.98 14.99
N ASN A 313 28.52 -8.76 14.48
CA ASN A 313 28.58 -8.45 13.05
C ASN A 313 30.00 -8.09 12.54
N ASN A 314 31.04 -8.23 13.37
CA ASN A 314 32.43 -7.85 13.05
C ASN A 314 32.60 -6.37 12.64
N ILE A 315 31.77 -5.48 13.18
CA ILE A 315 31.79 -4.05 12.86
C ILE A 315 32.77 -3.33 13.77
N LYS A 316 33.71 -2.61 13.18
CA LYS A 316 34.67 -1.78 13.92
C LYS A 316 33.93 -0.60 14.56
N TYR A 317 34.28 -0.26 15.80
CA TYR A 317 33.72 0.88 16.50
C TYR A 317 34.72 1.56 17.42
N LYS A 318 34.39 2.79 17.81
CA LYS A 318 35.16 3.62 18.74
C LYS A 318 34.19 4.33 19.68
N LYS A 319 34.26 4.03 20.97
CA LYS A 319 33.54 4.79 22.00
C LYS A 319 34.24 6.13 22.21
N THR A 320 33.56 7.24 21.92
CA THR A 320 34.12 8.59 22.04
C THR A 320 33.78 9.24 23.38
N SER A 321 32.66 8.85 23.99
CA SER A 321 32.28 9.24 25.36
C SER A 321 31.33 8.21 25.98
N GLU A 322 30.85 8.44 27.21
CA GLU A 322 29.84 7.59 27.85
C GLU A 322 28.54 7.50 27.04
N ASN A 323 28.17 8.62 26.40
CA ASN A 323 26.92 8.78 25.65
C ASN A 323 27.16 8.99 24.15
N MET A 324 28.32 8.58 23.62
CA MET A 324 28.59 8.64 22.18
C MET A 324 29.55 7.55 21.70
N MET A 325 29.26 6.97 20.54
CA MET A 325 30.17 6.09 19.81
C MET A 325 30.14 6.34 18.30
N GLU A 326 31.18 5.89 17.63
CA GLU A 326 31.29 5.82 16.19
C GLU A 326 31.42 4.36 15.76
N PHE A 327 30.78 3.96 14.67
CA PHE A 327 31.03 2.66 14.03
C PHE A 327 31.22 2.82 12.53
N TYR A 328 31.87 1.83 11.92
CA TYR A 328 32.37 1.92 10.54
C TYR A 328 31.83 0.76 9.70
N ILE A 329 31.05 1.08 8.66
CA ILE A 329 30.57 0.11 7.69
C ILE A 329 31.41 0.24 6.42
N GLU A 330 32.05 -0.86 6.02
CA GLU A 330 32.79 -0.96 4.77
C GLU A 330 31.82 -1.42 3.67
N SER A 331 31.82 -0.72 2.53
CA SER A 331 31.01 -1.03 1.35
C SER A 331 31.90 -1.14 0.12
N GLU A 332 31.70 -2.17 -0.68
CA GLU A 332 32.40 -2.32 -1.96
C GLU A 332 31.66 -1.53 -3.03
N ILE A 333 32.36 -0.61 -3.67
CA ILE A 333 31.87 0.13 -4.84
C ILE A 333 32.74 -0.23 -6.04
N THR A 334 32.10 -0.66 -7.12
CA THR A 334 32.78 -0.85 -8.41
C THR A 334 32.79 0.50 -9.13
N ASN A 335 33.97 1.04 -9.39
CA ASN A 335 34.09 2.28 -10.15
C ASN A 335 33.85 2.04 -11.65
N GLN A 336 33.78 3.11 -12.44
CA GLN A 336 33.56 3.04 -13.90
C GLN A 336 34.67 2.30 -14.67
N ASN A 337 35.78 1.94 -14.02
CA ASN A 337 36.91 1.22 -14.60
C ASN A 337 36.95 -0.26 -14.16
N ASP A 338 35.88 -0.80 -13.59
CA ASP A 338 35.79 -2.16 -13.03
C ASP A 338 36.79 -2.44 -11.87
N GLU A 339 37.31 -1.39 -11.22
CA GLU A 339 38.09 -1.56 -9.98
C GLU A 339 37.15 -1.47 -8.78
N THR A 340 37.23 -2.48 -7.90
CA THR A 340 36.53 -2.49 -6.62
C THR A 340 37.29 -1.63 -5.61
N GLU A 341 36.66 -0.56 -5.15
CA GLU A 341 37.14 0.29 -4.07
C GLU A 341 36.33 0.00 -2.79
N ILE A 342 37.01 -0.07 -1.65
CA ILE A 342 36.35 -0.23 -0.35
C ILE A 342 36.10 1.17 0.23
N LEU A 343 34.84 1.58 0.27
CA LEU A 343 34.40 2.81 0.91
C LEU A 343 34.04 2.54 2.37
N THR A 344 34.70 3.23 3.31
CA THR A 344 34.37 3.16 4.74
C THR A 344 33.46 4.32 5.13
N ASN A 345 32.20 4.01 5.48
CA ASN A 345 31.22 4.96 5.97
C ASN A 345 31.28 5.02 7.51
N THR A 346 31.33 6.24 8.07
CA THR A 346 31.31 6.45 9.52
C THR A 346 29.91 6.82 9.96
N PHE A 347 29.43 6.13 10.99
CA PHE A 347 28.15 6.40 11.64
C PHE A 347 28.37 6.83 13.08
N TYR A 348 27.68 7.88 13.50
CA TYR A 348 27.67 8.42 14.84
C TYR A 348 26.41 7.97 15.56
N VAL A 349 26.56 7.43 16.76
CA VAL A 349 25.47 7.12 17.67
C VAL A 349 25.66 7.91 18.95
N TRP A 350 24.62 8.59 19.40
CA TRP A 350 24.63 9.30 20.67
C TRP A 350 23.31 9.14 21.40
N LYS A 351 23.37 9.22 22.74
CA LYS A 351 22.20 9.07 23.61
C LYS A 351 22.02 10.34 24.43
N ASP A 352 20.86 10.96 24.28
CA ASP A 352 20.35 11.97 25.19
C ASP A 352 19.02 11.47 25.79
N GLU A 353 17.92 12.21 25.60
CA GLU A 353 16.56 11.69 25.79
C GLU A 353 16.27 10.54 24.81
N TYR A 354 16.77 10.63 23.58
CA TYR A 354 16.60 9.67 22.51
C TYR A 354 17.95 9.03 22.13
N LEU A 355 17.89 7.82 21.58
CA LEU A 355 19.04 7.23 20.90
C LEU A 355 19.02 7.71 19.45
N MET A 356 20.06 8.43 19.06
CA MET A 356 20.19 9.04 17.74
C MET A 356 21.29 8.35 16.96
N LEU A 357 21.08 8.19 15.65
CA LEU A 357 22.03 7.62 14.71
C LEU A 357 22.06 8.45 13.42
N SER A 358 23.25 8.81 12.95
CA SER A 358 23.44 9.55 11.70
C SER A 358 24.86 9.39 11.16
N GLN A 359 25.08 9.63 9.87
CA GLN A 359 26.42 9.80 9.29
C GLN A 359 27.02 11.20 9.57
N MET A 360 26.21 12.15 10.04
CA MET A 360 26.66 13.46 10.50
C MET A 360 26.89 13.48 12.01
N LYS A 361 27.84 14.31 12.44
CA LYS A 361 28.05 14.57 13.87
C LYS A 361 26.84 15.29 14.48
N PRO A 362 26.60 15.14 15.80
CA PRO A 362 25.42 15.73 16.46
C PRO A 362 25.25 17.23 16.20
N ASP A 363 26.32 18.02 16.38
CA ASP A 363 26.28 19.48 16.20
C ASP A 363 26.03 19.89 14.74
N GLU A 364 26.60 19.14 13.80
CA GLU A 364 26.43 19.39 12.36
C GLU A 364 25.02 19.05 11.90
N LEU A 365 24.48 17.91 12.36
CA LEU A 365 23.11 17.51 12.11
C LEU A 365 22.13 18.52 12.69
N GLN A 366 22.30 18.92 13.95
CA GLN A 366 21.39 19.88 14.59
C GLN A 366 21.38 21.22 13.84
N LYS A 367 22.55 21.69 13.40
CA LYS A 367 22.65 22.89 12.57
C LYS A 367 21.86 22.73 11.26
N LEU A 368 22.03 21.61 10.57
CA LEU A 368 21.29 21.31 9.34
C LEU A 368 19.77 21.27 9.57
N LEU A 369 19.32 20.59 10.64
CA LEU A 369 17.90 20.48 10.98
C LEU A 369 17.26 21.82 11.30
N ASN A 370 18.01 22.76 11.88
CA ASN A 370 17.53 24.12 12.15
C ASN A 370 17.37 24.96 10.87
N ASP A 371 18.14 24.65 9.82
CA ASP A 371 18.13 25.39 8.55
C ASP A 371 17.10 24.81 7.54
N LYS A 372 16.58 23.60 7.79
CA LYS A 372 15.64 22.91 6.89
C LYS A 372 14.19 23.33 7.14
N PRO A 373 13.36 23.40 6.09
CA PRO A 373 11.94 23.72 6.23
C PRO A 373 11.22 22.65 7.04
N LYS A 374 10.06 23.00 7.59
CA LYS A 374 9.19 22.04 8.28
C LYS A 374 8.51 21.12 7.28
N LEU A 375 8.17 19.90 7.71
CA LEU A 375 7.41 18.95 6.88
C LEU A 375 6.08 19.56 6.43
N SER A 376 5.42 20.32 7.31
CA SER A 376 4.21 21.07 6.98
C SER A 376 4.40 22.15 5.91
N GLU A 377 5.63 22.51 5.54
CA GLU A 377 5.93 23.50 4.50
C GLU A 377 6.23 22.85 3.14
N ASN A 378 6.36 21.51 3.07
CA ASN A 378 6.52 20.81 1.81
C ASN A 378 5.17 20.81 1.04
N GLU A 379 5.18 21.33 -0.18
CA GLU A 379 3.97 21.50 -1.00
C GLU A 379 3.25 20.17 -1.28
N LEU A 380 3.99 19.10 -1.59
CA LEU A 380 3.41 17.78 -1.85
C LEU A 380 2.80 17.22 -0.57
N PHE A 381 3.51 17.31 0.56
CA PHE A 381 2.99 16.88 1.86
C PHE A 381 1.69 17.62 2.22
N GLN A 382 1.65 18.95 2.07
CA GLN A 382 0.43 19.75 2.30
C GLN A 382 -0.72 19.23 1.42
N LYS A 383 -0.46 19.06 0.12
CA LYS A 383 -1.46 18.60 -0.84
C LYS A 383 -2.02 17.22 -0.50
N LEU A 384 -1.18 16.30 -0.02
CA LEU A 384 -1.59 14.95 0.39
C LEU A 384 -2.32 14.97 1.74
N SER A 385 -1.76 15.66 2.73
CA SER A 385 -2.30 15.72 4.11
C SER A 385 -3.61 16.51 4.20
N GLU A 386 -3.87 17.51 3.35
CA GLU A 386 -5.18 18.16 3.26
C GLU A 386 -6.32 17.20 2.89
N ARG A 387 -6.00 16.08 2.22
CA ARG A 387 -6.98 15.10 1.75
C ARG A 387 -7.23 13.96 2.74
N ILE A 388 -6.18 13.49 3.41
CA ILE A 388 -6.26 12.32 4.31
C ILE A 388 -5.88 12.62 5.77
N GLY A 389 -5.54 13.87 6.09
CA GLY A 389 -5.10 14.30 7.42
C GLY A 389 -3.64 13.93 7.72
N THR A 390 -3.32 13.84 9.01
CA THR A 390 -2.06 13.35 9.58
C THR A 390 -2.38 12.49 10.81
N GLY A 391 -1.71 11.34 10.94
CA GLY A 391 -2.00 10.38 12.02
C GLY A 391 -1.41 10.76 13.38
N ASP A 392 -2.04 10.31 14.47
CA ASP A 392 -1.54 10.46 15.85
C ASP A 392 -0.74 9.24 16.36
N VAL A 393 -0.69 8.15 15.57
CA VAL A 393 0.05 6.91 15.90
C VAL A 393 1.28 6.73 15.04
N THR A 394 1.13 6.96 13.73
CA THR A 394 2.21 6.82 12.75
C THR A 394 1.91 7.72 11.57
N TYR A 395 2.94 8.29 10.96
CA TYR A 395 2.83 8.69 9.55
C TYR A 395 4.16 8.59 8.82
N ALA A 396 4.07 8.22 7.55
CA ALA A 396 5.17 8.07 6.61
C ALA A 396 4.90 8.93 5.38
N PHE A 397 5.85 9.77 5.01
CA PHE A 397 5.82 10.59 3.81
C PHE A 397 7.03 10.27 2.94
N VAL A 398 6.78 10.08 1.65
CA VAL A 398 7.83 9.87 0.65
C VAL A 398 7.60 10.84 -0.50
N ASP A 399 8.58 11.71 -0.75
CA ASP A 399 8.67 12.54 -1.95
C ASP A 399 9.57 11.84 -2.98
N LEU A 400 8.95 11.23 -3.98
CA LEU A 400 9.60 10.55 -5.10
C LEU A 400 9.95 11.52 -6.23
N THR A 401 9.52 12.78 -6.15
CA THR A 401 9.73 13.78 -7.21
C THR A 401 11.20 13.93 -7.58
N PRO A 402 12.15 14.08 -6.64
CA PRO A 402 13.57 14.20 -6.96
C PRO A 402 14.12 12.94 -7.64
N ILE A 403 13.65 11.77 -7.22
CA ILE A 403 14.08 10.47 -7.77
C ILE A 403 13.62 10.34 -9.22
N PHE A 404 12.35 10.58 -9.52
CA PHE A 404 11.85 10.47 -10.88
C PHE A 404 12.43 11.53 -11.83
N GLN A 405 12.73 12.74 -11.33
CA GLN A 405 13.42 13.75 -12.12
C GLN A 405 14.84 13.34 -12.53
N ASN A 406 15.52 12.52 -11.71
CA ASN A 406 16.83 11.96 -12.05
C ASN A 406 16.73 10.89 -13.16
N TYR A 407 15.70 10.05 -13.16
CA TYR A 407 15.53 8.98 -14.16
C TYR A 407 14.92 9.46 -15.47
N VAL A 408 14.02 10.45 -15.41
CA VAL A 408 13.33 11.01 -16.57
C VAL A 408 13.58 12.52 -16.60
N PRO A 409 14.66 12.97 -17.24
CA PRO A 409 14.98 14.39 -17.33
C PRO A 409 13.82 15.19 -17.93
N ASN A 410 13.44 16.29 -17.28
CA ASN A 410 12.29 17.15 -17.60
C ASN A 410 10.91 16.58 -17.27
N LEU A 411 10.82 15.51 -16.46
CA LEU A 411 9.54 15.06 -15.92
C LEU A 411 8.89 16.19 -15.10
N LYS A 412 7.66 16.56 -15.46
CA LYS A 412 6.88 17.59 -14.78
C LYS A 412 5.87 16.93 -13.85
N GLY A 413 5.83 17.35 -12.59
CA GLY A 413 4.85 16.91 -11.62
C GLY A 413 5.45 16.79 -10.22
N GLN A 414 4.60 16.48 -9.25
CA GLN A 414 5.00 16.02 -7.93
C GLN A 414 4.57 14.56 -7.81
N TYR A 415 5.41 13.73 -7.19
CA TYR A 415 5.21 12.31 -7.07
C TYR A 415 5.52 11.86 -5.65
N GLY A 416 4.61 11.15 -5.01
CA GLY A 416 4.85 10.70 -3.65
C GLY A 416 3.68 10.02 -2.99
N LEU A 417 3.93 9.63 -1.74
CA LEU A 417 3.04 8.85 -0.90
C LEU A 417 2.95 9.53 0.46
N LEU A 418 1.75 9.57 1.03
CA LEU A 418 1.54 9.78 2.45
C LEU A 418 0.73 8.60 3.00
N LEU A 419 1.21 7.99 4.08
CA LEU A 419 0.51 6.99 4.87
C LEU A 419 0.37 7.52 6.29
N ASN A 420 -0.82 7.40 6.86
CA ASN A 420 -1.13 7.81 8.21
C ASN A 420 -1.83 6.67 8.95
N VAL A 421 -1.52 6.53 10.24
CA VAL A 421 -2.22 5.66 11.17
C VAL A 421 -2.73 6.52 12.32
N SER A 422 -4.02 6.41 12.61
CA SER A 422 -4.68 7.11 13.71
C SER A 422 -5.37 6.12 14.63
N SER A 423 -5.37 6.39 15.93
CA SER A 423 -6.19 5.64 16.88
C SER A 423 -7.57 6.28 16.95
N ILE A 424 -8.58 5.52 16.54
CA ILE A 424 -9.97 5.99 16.49
C ILE A 424 -10.74 5.62 17.76
N GLU A 425 -10.48 4.45 18.32
CA GLU A 425 -11.06 3.94 19.57
C GLU A 425 -10.02 3.08 20.31
N GLU A 426 -10.35 2.64 21.52
CA GLU A 426 -9.53 1.66 22.23
C GLU A 426 -9.40 0.38 21.38
N ASN A 427 -8.17 -0.08 21.22
CA ASN A 427 -7.79 -1.22 20.40
C ASN A 427 -8.13 -1.14 18.89
N LYS A 428 -8.50 0.04 18.37
CA LYS A 428 -8.88 0.22 16.96
C LYS A 428 -8.04 1.31 16.29
N LEU A 429 -7.36 0.93 15.20
CA LEU A 429 -6.57 1.82 14.36
C LEU A 429 -7.25 2.02 13.01
N LYS A 430 -7.13 3.23 12.50
CA LYS A 430 -7.47 3.60 11.14
C LYS A 430 -6.18 3.88 10.38
N ILE A 431 -6.05 3.27 9.21
CA ILE A 431 -4.95 3.53 8.28
C ILE A 431 -5.54 4.28 7.09
N ASP A 432 -4.91 5.36 6.66
CA ASP A 432 -5.23 6.04 5.42
C ASP A 432 -3.93 6.21 4.61
N PHE A 433 -4.01 6.04 3.29
CA PHE A 433 -2.91 6.35 2.41
C PHE A 433 -3.38 7.13 1.18
N ILE A 434 -2.49 7.94 0.64
CA ILE A 434 -2.70 8.65 -0.61
C ILE A 434 -1.41 8.63 -1.44
N VAL A 435 -1.57 8.34 -2.73
CA VAL A 435 -0.49 8.37 -3.71
C VAL A 435 -0.81 9.40 -4.77
N GLN A 436 0.18 10.19 -5.14
CA GLN A 436 0.20 11.01 -6.35
C GLN A 436 1.33 10.53 -7.22
#